data_AF-A0A8S3H1Q2-F1
#
_entry.id   AF-A0A8S3H1Q2-F1
#
_cell.length_a   1.000
_cell.length_b   1.000
_cell.length_c   1.000
_cell.angle_alpha   90.00
_cell.angle_beta   90.00
_cell.angle_gamma   90.00
#
_symmetry.space_group_name_H-M   'P 1'
#
loop_
_entity.id
_entity.type
_entity.pdbx_description
1 polymer ?
#
loop_
_entity_poly.entity_id
_entity_poly.type
_entity_poly.pdbx_seq_one_letter_code
_entity_poly.pdbx_strand_id
1 'polypeptide(L)'
;SEYYKNPEELRRHWSKIPIDTDILLTHGPPHSILDISSNTYHLGCKELLKQVSTVIQPKLHLFGHVHRGYGQLKNEPEFGRTLFINASLCDSYFRIAHAPIVVDLSKGE
;
A
#
# COMPACT_ATOMS: atom_id res chain seq x y z
N SER A 1 8.41 -10.18 -11.40
CA SER A 1 7.48 -9.35 -10.60
C SER A 1 8.01 -9.27 -9.16
N GLU A 2 7.56 -8.30 -8.36
CA GLU A 2 8.01 -8.10 -6.95
C GLU A 2 7.81 -9.35 -6.06
N TYR A 3 6.95 -10.27 -6.48
CA TYR A 3 6.62 -11.54 -5.82
C TYR A 3 7.74 -12.57 -5.75
N TYR A 4 8.76 -12.48 -6.64
CA TYR A 4 9.84 -13.47 -6.72
C TYR A 4 11.21 -12.91 -6.33
N LYS A 5 11.26 -11.66 -5.83
CA LYS A 5 12.52 -11.06 -5.40
C LYS A 5 12.93 -11.60 -4.03
N ASN A 6 14.23 -11.79 -3.84
CA ASN A 6 14.79 -12.14 -2.54
C ASN A 6 14.45 -11.04 -1.51
N PRO A 7 14.02 -11.38 -0.28
CA PRO A 7 13.76 -10.41 0.78
C PRO A 7 14.86 -9.37 0.99
N GLU A 8 16.13 -9.75 0.89
CA GLU A 8 17.25 -8.80 1.06
C GLU A 8 17.30 -7.75 -0.07
N GLU A 9 16.99 -8.14 -1.31
CA GLU A 9 16.92 -7.20 -2.42
C GLU A 9 15.74 -6.24 -2.28
N LEU A 10 14.59 -6.75 -1.83
CA LEU A 10 13.41 -5.94 -1.54
C LEU A 10 13.70 -4.94 -0.41
N ARG A 11 14.35 -5.39 0.67
CA ARG A 11 14.75 -4.52 1.78
C ARG A 11 15.67 -3.40 1.31
N ARG A 12 16.69 -3.71 0.50
CA ARG A 12 17.60 -2.70 -0.10
C ARG A 12 16.90 -1.77 -1.08
N HIS A 13 15.86 -2.24 -1.74
CA HIS A 13 15.07 -1.42 -2.65
C HIS A 13 14.23 -0.41 -1.87
N TRP A 14 13.47 -0.88 -0.87
CA TRP A 14 12.58 -0.04 -0.07
C TRP A 14 13.33 0.88 0.90
N SER A 15 14.55 0.52 1.33
CA SER A 15 15.39 1.39 2.15
C SER A 15 15.85 2.68 1.44
N LYS A 16 15.60 2.80 0.13
CA LYS A 16 15.92 4.02 -0.64
C LYS A 16 14.86 5.11 -0.50
N ILE A 17 13.71 4.80 0.07
CA ILE A 17 12.65 5.79 0.27
C ILE A 17 13.10 6.78 1.36
N PRO A 18 13.03 8.10 1.12
CA PRO A 18 13.38 9.11 2.12
C PRO A 18 12.51 9.01 3.39
N ILE A 19 13.11 9.24 4.55
CA ILE A 19 12.43 9.12 5.86
C ILE A 19 11.36 10.20 6.09
N ASP A 20 11.46 11.33 5.39
CA ASP A 20 10.54 12.47 5.44
C ASP A 20 9.40 12.38 4.41
N THR A 21 9.21 11.20 3.82
CA THR A 21 8.14 10.96 2.85
C THR A 21 6.76 11.07 3.52
N ASP A 22 6.01 12.11 3.17
CA ASP A 22 4.63 12.28 3.61
C ASP A 22 3.64 11.41 2.82
N ILE A 23 3.88 11.25 1.52
CA ILE A 23 3.02 10.50 0.59
C ILE A 23 3.87 9.47 -0.15
N LEU A 24 3.55 8.20 0.05
CA LEU A 24 4.17 7.08 -0.66
C LEU A 24 3.21 6.54 -1.72
N LEU A 25 3.69 6.35 -2.95
CA LEU A 25 2.94 5.68 -4.03
C LEU A 25 3.71 4.45 -4.49
N THR A 26 3.06 3.29 -4.45
CA THR A 26 3.59 2.02 -4.99
C THR A 26 2.59 1.38 -5.94
N HIS A 27 3.02 0.47 -6.80
CA HIS A 27 2.07 -0.27 -7.63
C HIS A 27 1.28 -1.29 -6.82
N GLY A 28 2.00 -2.15 -6.08
CA GLY A 28 1.42 -3.18 -5.23
C GLY A 28 1.27 -2.75 -3.76
N PRO A 29 0.41 -3.46 -3.00
CA PRO A 29 0.17 -3.18 -1.59
C PRO A 29 1.30 -3.68 -0.66
N PRO A 30 1.44 -3.10 0.55
CA PRO A 30 2.12 -3.77 1.64
C PRO A 30 1.34 -5.02 2.08
N HIS A 31 2.05 -6.01 2.63
CA HIS A 31 1.44 -7.27 3.09
C HIS A 31 0.34 -7.03 4.12
N SER A 32 -0.77 -7.78 4.02
CA SER A 32 -1.95 -7.70 4.90
C SER A 32 -2.74 -6.38 4.85
N ILE A 33 -2.38 -5.46 3.97
CA ILE A 33 -3.10 -4.19 3.81
C ILE A 33 -3.82 -4.19 2.46
N LEU A 34 -5.14 -4.39 2.47
CA LEU A 34 -5.98 -4.33 1.27
C LEU A 34 -5.42 -5.19 0.10
N ASP A 35 -4.83 -6.35 0.42
CA ASP A 35 -4.01 -7.17 -0.48
C ASP A 35 -4.54 -8.60 -0.68
N ILE A 36 -5.76 -8.89 -0.21
CA ILE A 36 -6.37 -10.22 -0.30
C ILE A 36 -6.88 -10.49 -1.72
N SER A 37 -6.43 -11.60 -2.31
CA SER A 37 -6.90 -12.13 -3.59
C SER A 37 -8.15 -13.02 -3.47
N SER A 38 -8.68 -13.50 -4.59
CA SER A 38 -9.88 -14.36 -4.64
C SER A 38 -9.79 -15.64 -3.80
N ASN A 39 -8.57 -16.10 -3.49
CA ASN A 39 -8.30 -17.35 -2.80
C ASN A 39 -7.77 -17.13 -1.38
N THR A 40 -8.07 -15.99 -0.75
CA THR A 40 -7.62 -15.62 0.61
C THR A 40 -6.11 -15.47 0.81
N TYR A 41 -5.31 -15.53 -0.26
CA TYR A 41 -3.87 -15.27 -0.19
C TYR A 41 -3.57 -13.78 -0.21
N HIS A 42 -2.63 -13.37 0.64
CA HIS A 42 -2.03 -12.05 0.68
C HIS A 42 -1.03 -11.87 -0.48
N LEU A 43 -1.26 -10.84 -1.29
CA LEU A 43 -0.40 -10.47 -2.41
C LEU A 43 0.54 -9.30 -2.08
N GLY A 44 0.52 -8.76 -0.87
CA GLY A 44 1.35 -7.63 -0.51
C GLY A 44 2.79 -8.00 -0.14
N CYS A 45 3.68 -7.01 -0.22
CA CYS A 45 5.10 -7.18 0.09
C CYS A 45 5.37 -7.00 1.60
N LYS A 46 5.98 -8.01 2.24
CA LYS A 46 6.33 -7.96 3.68
C LYS A 46 7.42 -6.95 4.00
N GLU A 47 8.41 -6.79 3.13
CA GLU A 47 9.48 -5.81 3.33
C GLU A 47 8.98 -4.38 3.12
N LEU A 48 8.01 -4.16 2.22
CA LEU A 48 7.32 -2.88 2.09
C LEU A 48 6.52 -2.55 3.35
N LEU A 49 5.77 -3.53 3.89
CA LEU A 49 5.03 -3.33 5.14
C LEU A 49 5.97 -2.87 6.27
N LYS A 50 7.09 -3.58 6.48
CA LYS A 50 8.08 -3.19 7.50
C LYS A 50 8.58 -1.76 7.27
N GLN A 51 8.97 -1.42 6.05
CA GLN A 51 9.49 -0.10 5.75
C GLN A 51 8.46 1.01 6.04
N VAL A 52 7.19 0.78 5.68
CA VAL A 52 6.11 1.75 5.88
C VAL A 52 5.71 1.87 7.34
N SER A 53 5.60 0.74 8.06
CA SER A 53 5.10 0.75 9.45
C SER A 53 6.16 1.12 10.49
N THR A 54 7.45 0.87 10.23
CA THR A 54 8.51 1.05 11.23
C THR A 54 9.53 2.14 10.91
N VAL A 55 9.69 2.54 9.65
CA VAL A 55 10.75 3.49 9.24
C VAL A 55 10.17 4.81 8.75
N ILE A 56 9.30 4.78 7.75
CA ILE A 56 8.84 5.99 7.06
C ILE A 56 7.59 6.58 7.72
N GLN A 57 6.60 5.71 8.02
CA GLN A 57 5.31 6.10 8.59
C GLN A 57 4.69 7.32 7.88
N PRO A 58 4.48 7.22 6.54
CA PRO A 58 3.93 8.32 5.75
C PRO A 58 2.52 8.66 6.24
N LYS A 59 2.05 9.88 5.96
CA LYS A 59 0.64 10.25 6.21
C LYS A 59 -0.29 9.46 5.29
N LEU A 60 0.15 9.22 4.05
CA LEU A 60 -0.63 8.52 3.04
C LEU A 60 0.24 7.50 2.28
N HIS A 61 -0.25 6.27 2.13
CA HIS A 61 0.30 5.26 1.24
C HIS A 61 -0.75 4.82 0.20
N LEU A 62 -0.52 5.20 -1.04
CA LEU A 62 -1.34 4.89 -2.20
C LEU A 62 -0.79 3.68 -2.95
N PHE A 63 -1.66 2.77 -3.36
CA PHE A 63 -1.33 1.63 -4.21
C PHE A 63 -2.54 1.10 -4.96
N GLY A 64 -2.34 0.04 -5.75
CA GLY A 64 -3.40 -0.63 -6.49
C GLY A 64 -3.11 -2.12 -6.63
N HIS A 65 -3.15 -2.61 -7.87
CA HIS A 65 -2.82 -3.98 -8.29
C HIS A 65 -3.81 -5.06 -7.81
N VAL A 66 -4.18 -5.07 -6.53
CA VAL A 66 -5.13 -6.04 -5.98
C VAL A 66 -6.54 -5.47 -6.14
N HIS A 67 -7.20 -5.79 -7.25
CA HIS A 67 -8.49 -5.23 -7.63
C HIS A 67 -9.59 -5.44 -6.57
N ARG A 68 -9.59 -6.60 -5.91
CA ARG A 68 -10.53 -6.91 -4.81
C ARG A 68 -10.28 -6.10 -3.54
N GLY A 69 -9.10 -5.52 -3.41
CA GLY A 69 -8.70 -4.73 -2.26
C GLY A 69 -9.12 -3.27 -2.34
N TYR A 70 -9.83 -2.82 -3.39
CA TYR A 70 -10.28 -1.43 -3.53
C TYR A 70 -10.89 -0.91 -2.21
N GLY A 71 -10.40 0.23 -1.73
CA GLY A 71 -10.86 0.81 -0.48
C GLY A 71 -9.77 1.57 0.28
N GLN A 72 -10.07 1.84 1.54
CA GLN A 72 -9.21 2.60 2.45
C GLN A 72 -9.08 1.86 3.78
N LEU A 73 -7.91 1.94 4.39
CA LEU A 73 -7.63 1.46 5.74
C LEU A 73 -7.00 2.60 6.55
N LYS A 74 -7.62 2.94 7.69
CA LYS A 74 -7.25 4.09 8.53
C LYS A 74 -7.37 3.74 10.00
N ASN A 75 -6.63 4.46 10.85
CA ASN A 75 -6.68 4.33 12.32
C ASN A 75 -6.34 2.93 12.84
N GLU A 76 -5.53 2.17 12.11
CA GLU A 76 -5.06 0.86 12.54
C GLU A 76 -3.95 1.04 13.58
N PRO A 77 -4.12 0.55 14.82
CA PRO A 77 -3.13 0.73 15.89
C PRO A 77 -1.74 0.21 15.52
N GLU A 78 -1.69 -0.85 14.70
CA GLU A 78 -0.44 -1.48 14.24
C GLU A 78 0.32 -0.64 13.20
N PHE A 79 -0.34 0.30 12.52
CA PHE A 79 0.23 1.04 11.39
C PHE A 79 0.26 2.57 11.63
N GLY A 80 0.02 2.97 12.87
CA GLY A 80 0.14 4.35 13.34
C GLY A 80 -0.75 5.32 12.57
N ARG A 81 -0.16 6.41 12.08
CA ARG A 81 -0.87 7.51 11.42
C ARG A 81 -1.17 7.28 9.93
N THR A 82 -0.71 6.18 9.36
CA THR A 82 -0.74 5.99 7.90
C THR A 82 -2.16 5.71 7.41
N LEU A 83 -2.65 6.53 6.49
CA LEU A 83 -3.82 6.19 5.67
C LEU A 83 -3.37 5.34 4.49
N PHE A 84 -3.91 4.12 4.36
CA PHE A 84 -3.64 3.26 3.22
C PHE A 84 -4.82 3.27 2.25
N ILE A 85 -4.54 3.38 0.96
CA ILE A 85 -5.57 3.40 -0.09
C ILE A 85 -5.17 2.48 -1.22
N ASN A 86 -6.05 1.51 -1.48
CA ASN A 86 -6.01 0.75 -2.72
C ASN A 86 -6.97 1.41 -3.73
N ALA A 87 -6.40 2.09 -4.71
CA ALA A 87 -7.10 2.83 -5.75
C ALA A 87 -7.34 2.00 -7.02
N SER A 88 -7.43 0.67 -6.91
CA SER A 88 -7.72 -0.19 -8.06
C SER A 88 -9.13 0.12 -8.60
N LEU A 89 -9.19 0.86 -9.72
CA LEU A 89 -10.46 1.24 -10.36
C LEU A 89 -11.14 0.06 -11.04
N CYS A 90 -10.36 -0.89 -11.54
CA CYS A 90 -10.87 -2.01 -12.31
C CYS A 90 -11.14 -3.24 -11.44
N ASP A 91 -12.12 -4.05 -11.84
CA ASP A 91 -12.32 -5.40 -11.32
C ASP A 91 -11.36 -6.42 -11.96
N SER A 92 -11.41 -7.69 -11.53
CA SER A 92 -10.57 -8.77 -12.08
C SER A 92 -10.77 -9.06 -13.57
N TYR A 93 -11.78 -8.46 -14.21
CA TYR A 93 -12.05 -8.53 -15.65
C TYR A 93 -11.60 -7.26 -16.39
N PHE A 94 -10.83 -6.39 -15.72
CA PHE A 94 -10.33 -5.11 -16.24
C PHE A 94 -11.42 -4.11 -16.62
N ARG A 95 -12.62 -4.24 -16.08
CA ARG A 95 -13.70 -3.27 -16.27
C ARG A 95 -13.64 -2.23 -15.17
N ILE A 96 -13.83 -0.95 -15.50
CA ILE A 96 -13.97 0.11 -14.50
C ILE A 96 -15.18 -0.24 -13.61
N ALA A 97 -14.91 -0.56 -12.35
CA ALA A 97 -15.89 -1.05 -11.40
C ALA A 97 -15.99 -0.19 -10.13
N HIS A 98 -14.98 0.65 -9.89
CA HIS A 98 -14.88 1.47 -8.70
C HIS A 98 -14.74 2.96 -9.06
N ALA A 99 -15.30 3.82 -8.21
CA ALA A 99 -15.16 5.26 -8.34
C ALA A 99 -13.76 5.72 -7.90
N PRO A 100 -13.30 6.89 -8.37
CA PRO A 100 -12.12 7.53 -7.82
C PRO A 100 -12.27 7.80 -6.32
N ILE A 101 -11.19 7.60 -5.58
CA ILE A 101 -11.12 7.95 -4.16
C ILE A 101 -10.57 9.38 -4.05
N VAL A 102 -11.33 10.26 -3.41
CA VAL A 102 -10.91 11.63 -3.10
C VAL A 102 -10.47 11.67 -1.64
N VAL A 103 -9.29 12.24 -1.39
CA VAL A 103 -8.76 12.43 -0.04
C VAL A 103 -8.23 13.85 0.13
N ASP A 104 -8.61 14.45 1.25
CA ASP A 104 -8.09 15.73 1.70
C ASP A 104 -6.93 15.49 2.66
N LEU A 105 -5.76 16.03 2.32
CA LEU A 105 -4.60 16.02 3.18
C LEU A 105 -4.44 17.40 3.79
N SER A 106 -4.51 17.50 5.11
CA SER A 106 -4.05 18.70 5.78
C SER A 106 -2.53 18.80 5.64
N LYS A 107 -2.02 20.01 5.43
CA LYS A 107 -0.62 20.27 5.75
C LYS A 107 -0.48 20.02 7.26
N GLY A 108 0.46 19.17 7.63
CA GLY A 108 0.86 19.08 9.04
C GLY A 108 1.39 20.43 9.49
N GLU A 109 1.12 20.79 10.75
CA GLU A 109 1.75 21.94 11.41
C GLU A 109 3.28 21.87 11.35
#